data_AF-A0A1I5E4V3-F1
#
_entry.id   AF-A0A1I5E4V3-F1
#
_cell.length_a   1.000
_cell.length_b   1.000
_cell.length_c   1.000
_cell.angle_alpha   90.00
_cell.angle_beta   90.00
_cell.angle_gamma   90.00
#
_symmetry.space_group_name_H-M   'P 1'
#
loop_
_entity.id
_entity.type
_entity.pdbx_description
1 polymer ?
#
loop_
_entity_poly.entity_id
_entity_poly.type
_entity_poly.pdbx_seq_one_letter_code
_entity_poly.pdbx_strand_id
1 'polypeptide(L)'
;MWSGARGVADFMDVFAGERVFVQRPAEPGRLLVTDLGARGAWMPVFSSLEGLARHVGECDYFAATGADVLELVPPGVGVMLDPDEAHRFPIVARMAPPEVVARAWADALAARG
;
A
#
# COMPACT_ATOMS: atom_id res chain seq x y z
N MET A 1 -13.33 25.46 -20.17
CA MET A 1 -13.45 25.66 -18.71
C MET A 1 -13.27 24.29 -18.06
N TRP A 2 -12.04 23.94 -17.66
CA TRP A 2 -11.78 22.63 -17.03
C TRP A 2 -12.12 22.78 -15.55
N SER A 3 -13.25 22.21 -15.14
CA SER A 3 -13.61 22.08 -13.73
C SER A 3 -12.56 21.18 -13.07
N GLY A 4 -11.64 21.75 -12.29
CA GLY A 4 -10.51 21.06 -11.65
C GLY A 4 -10.89 20.06 -10.55
N ALA A 5 -12.15 19.61 -10.49
CA ALA A 5 -12.59 18.59 -9.57
C ALA A 5 -12.47 17.23 -10.27
N ARG A 6 -11.27 16.65 -10.26
CA ARG A 6 -11.07 15.24 -10.58
C ARG A 6 -11.59 14.40 -9.42
N GLY A 7 -12.43 13.41 -9.72
CA GLY A 7 -13.06 12.55 -8.72
C GLY A 7 -12.13 11.45 -8.23
N VAL A 8 -12.60 10.64 -7.28
CA VAL A 8 -11.85 9.47 -6.78
C VAL A 8 -11.51 8.48 -7.91
N ALA A 9 -12.40 8.31 -8.91
CA ALA A 9 -12.14 7.47 -10.07
C ALA A 9 -10.94 7.97 -10.89
N ASP A 10 -10.90 9.27 -11.19
CA ASP A 10 -9.79 9.90 -11.90
C ASP A 10 -8.47 9.78 -11.12
N PHE A 11 -8.54 9.89 -9.79
CA PHE A 11 -7.37 9.64 -8.93
C PHE A 11 -6.90 8.20 -9.04
N MET A 12 -7.80 7.23 -8.98
CA MET A 12 -7.44 5.81 -9.07
C MET A 12 -6.84 5.45 -10.44
N ASP A 13 -7.36 6.04 -11.52
CA ASP A 13 -6.79 5.85 -12.87
C ASP A 13 -5.37 6.43 -12.97
N VAL A 14 -5.15 7.63 -12.41
CA VAL A 14 -3.81 8.23 -12.35
C VAL A 14 -2.88 7.38 -11.48
N PHE A 15 -3.28 7.07 -10.25
CA PHE A 15 -2.50 6.27 -9.32
C PHE A 15 -2.09 4.92 -9.93
N ALA A 16 -3.02 4.24 -10.59
CA ALA A 16 -2.77 2.93 -11.21
C ALA A 16 -1.63 2.99 -12.25
N GLY A 17 -1.52 4.09 -13.00
CA GLY A 17 -0.47 4.29 -14.01
C GLY A 17 0.82 4.91 -13.47
N GLU A 18 0.79 5.57 -12.31
CA GLU A 18 1.94 6.26 -11.74
C GLU A 18 2.91 5.30 -11.06
N ARG A 19 4.20 5.65 -11.10
CA ARG A 19 5.24 4.90 -10.43
C ARG A 19 5.29 5.29 -8.95
N VAL A 20 5.22 4.29 -8.10
CA VAL A 20 5.36 4.42 -6.65
C VAL A 20 6.57 3.66 -6.15
N PHE A 21 7.03 4.02 -4.95
CA PHE A 21 8.17 3.44 -4.27
C PHE A 21 7.72 2.73 -3.02
N VAL A 22 8.31 1.57 -2.76
CA VAL A 22 8.02 0.75 -1.60
C VAL A 22 9.32 0.24 -1.03
N GLN A 23 9.46 0.29 0.29
CA GLN A 23 10.57 -0.34 0.98
C GLN A 23 10.60 -1.84 0.64
N ARG A 24 11.78 -2.35 0.29
CA ARG A 24 11.99 -3.78 0.06
C ARG A 24 12.24 -4.45 1.42
N PRO A 25 11.41 -5.41 1.83
CA PRO A 25 11.72 -6.19 3.03
C PRO A 25 12.99 -7.03 2.81
N ALA A 26 13.76 -7.23 3.89
CA ALA A 26 14.99 -8.02 3.86
C ALA A 26 14.75 -9.49 3.48
N GLU A 27 13.58 -10.03 3.83
CA GLU A 27 13.15 -11.38 3.45
C GLU A 27 12.40 -11.35 2.10
N PRO A 28 12.88 -12.08 1.07
CA PRO A 28 12.16 -12.22 -0.20
C PRO A 28 10.74 -12.77 -0.01
N GLY A 29 9.77 -12.20 -0.72
CA GLY A 29 8.38 -12.64 -0.67
C GLY A 29 7.58 -12.17 0.55
N ARG A 30 8.14 -11.28 1.39
CA ARG A 30 7.36 -10.54 2.38
C ARG A 30 6.86 -9.21 1.84
N LEU A 31 5.81 -8.71 2.47
CA LEU A 31 5.36 -7.33 2.34
C LEU A 31 5.51 -6.65 3.69
N LEU A 32 5.85 -5.37 3.67
CA LEU A 32 5.91 -4.53 4.85
C LEU A 32 4.52 -3.98 5.09
N VAL A 33 3.87 -4.55 6.10
CA VAL A 33 2.52 -4.19 6.51
C VAL A 33 2.58 -3.75 7.97
N THR A 34 2.11 -2.53 8.22
CA THR A 34 1.94 -1.98 9.55
C THR A 34 0.55 -2.36 10.06
N ASP A 35 0.49 -3.22 11.08
CA ASP A 35 -0.76 -3.50 11.79
C ASP A 35 -1.09 -2.36 12.75
N LEU A 36 -2.23 -1.70 12.54
CA LEU A 36 -2.73 -0.60 13.38
C LEU A 36 -3.92 -1.04 14.27
N GLY A 37 -4.04 -2.34 14.55
CA GLY A 37 -5.09 -2.92 15.39
C GLY A 37 -6.47 -2.74 14.77
N ALA A 38 -7.37 -2.05 15.47
CA ALA A 38 -8.74 -1.81 15.00
C ALA A 38 -8.81 -1.03 13.67
N ARG A 39 -7.72 -0.35 13.26
CA ARG A 39 -7.62 0.36 11.99
C ARG A 39 -7.19 -0.53 10.82
N GLY A 40 -6.92 -1.81 11.06
CA GLY A 40 -6.50 -2.76 10.04
C GLY A 40 -5.00 -2.68 9.72
N ALA A 41 -4.61 -3.47 8.73
CA ALA A 41 -3.23 -3.64 8.30
C ALA A 41 -2.96 -2.77 7.07
N TRP A 42 -1.86 -2.00 7.07
CA TRP A 42 -1.58 -0.99 6.05
C TRP A 42 -0.20 -1.15 5.44
N MET A 43 -0.13 -1.12 4.11
CA MET A 43 1.12 -1.07 3.37
C MET A 43 1.42 0.39 2.98
N PRO A 44 2.51 1.00 3.47
CA PRO A 44 2.91 2.33 3.04
C PRO A 44 3.52 2.27 1.65
N VAL A 45 3.12 3.21 0.80
CA VAL A 45 3.68 3.44 -0.55
C VAL A 45 3.97 4.91 -0.70
N PHE A 46 4.96 5.25 -1.52
CA PHE A 46 5.45 6.62 -1.62
C PHE A 46 5.44 7.10 -3.07
N SER A 47 5.00 8.33 -3.30
CA SER A 47 5.10 8.97 -4.61
C SER A 47 6.53 9.44 -4.93
N SER A 48 7.40 9.49 -3.91
CA SER A 48 8.79 9.93 -4.06
C SER A 48 9.76 9.15 -3.17
N LEU A 49 11.03 9.07 -3.62
CA LEU A 49 12.12 8.49 -2.82
C LEU A 49 12.45 9.34 -1.59
N GLU A 50 12.27 10.66 -1.66
CA GLU A 50 12.45 11.56 -0.52
C GLU A 50 11.43 11.26 0.58
N GLY A 51 10.16 11.08 0.22
CA GLY A 51 9.11 10.68 1.16
C GLY A 51 9.41 9.32 1.81
N LEU A 52 9.86 8.35 1.01
CA LEU A 52 10.30 7.05 1.53
C LEU A 52 11.45 7.19 2.54
N ALA A 53 12.52 7.90 2.16
CA ALA A 53 13.69 8.09 3.01
C ALA A 53 13.35 8.84 4.31
N ARG A 54 12.41 9.79 4.26
CA ARG A 54 11.88 10.48 5.44
C ARG A 54 11.14 9.53 6.38
N HIS A 55 10.37 8.59 5.83
CA HIS A 55 9.54 7.66 6.62
C HIS A 55 10.36 6.56 7.29
N VAL A 56 11.29 5.92 6.55
CA VAL A 56 12.00 4.71 7.03
C VAL A 56 13.52 4.85 7.11
N GLY A 57 14.08 5.99 6.71
CA GLY A 57 15.52 6.18 6.55
C GLY A 57 16.07 5.57 5.25
N GLU A 58 17.40 5.45 5.18
CA GLU A 58 18.07 4.78 4.07
C GLU A 58 17.68 3.30 4.02
N CYS A 59 17.20 2.83 2.87
CA CYS A 59 16.74 1.46 2.70
C CYS A 59 16.85 0.99 1.24
N ASP A 60 16.84 -0.33 1.07
CA ASP A 60 16.54 -0.93 -0.22
C ASP A 60 15.06 -0.71 -0.57
N TYR A 61 14.78 -0.45 -1.84
CA TYR A 61 13.43 -0.24 -2.33
C TYR A 61 13.18 -0.98 -3.64
N PHE A 62 11.92 -1.08 -4.02
CA PHE A 62 11.53 -1.36 -5.39
C PHE A 62 10.56 -0.27 -5.86
N ALA A 63 10.50 -0.10 -7.18
CA ALA A 63 9.55 0.80 -7.82
C ALA A 63 8.65 -0.02 -8.74
N ALA A 64 7.37 0.28 -8.71
CA ALA A 64 6.35 -0.41 -9.50
C ALA A 64 5.23 0.58 -9.82
N THR A 65 4.31 0.22 -10.73
CA THR A 65 3.12 1.03 -10.93
C THR A 65 2.14 0.88 -9.75
N GLY A 66 1.23 1.83 -9.55
CA GLY A 66 0.16 1.67 -8.56
C GLY A 66 -0.70 0.44 -8.83
N ALA A 67 -0.91 0.07 -10.10
CA ALA A 67 -1.61 -1.16 -10.48
C ALA A 67 -0.86 -2.41 -10.00
N ASP A 68 0.45 -2.50 -10.29
CA ASP A 68 1.29 -3.62 -9.84
C ASP A 68 1.24 -3.77 -8.32
N VAL A 69 1.30 -2.65 -7.58
CA VAL A 69 1.21 -2.68 -6.12
C VAL A 69 -0.15 -3.21 -5.68
N LEU A 70 -1.26 -2.74 -6.26
CA LEU A 70 -2.60 -3.20 -5.91
C LEU A 70 -2.84 -4.69 -6.22
N GLU A 71 -2.13 -5.26 -7.19
CA GLU A 71 -2.14 -6.70 -7.48
C GLU A 71 -1.36 -7.52 -6.45
N LEU A 72 -0.28 -6.95 -5.89
CA LEU A 72 0.55 -7.60 -4.88
C LEU A 72 -0.03 -7.51 -3.48
N VAL A 73 -0.88 -6.51 -3.21
CA VAL A 73 -1.46 -6.26 -1.88
C VAL A 73 -2.41 -7.40 -1.49
N PRO A 74 -2.17 -8.09 -0.35
CA PRO A 74 -3.03 -9.17 0.11
C PRO A 74 -4.43 -8.66 0.43
N PRO A 75 -5.46 -9.51 0.27
CA PRO A 75 -6.81 -9.19 0.73
C PRO A 75 -6.79 -8.70 2.19
N GLY A 76 -7.47 -7.59 2.45
CA GLY A 76 -7.54 -7.07 3.82
C GLY A 76 -6.44 -6.10 4.24
N VAL A 77 -5.46 -5.87 3.38
CA VAL A 77 -4.44 -4.84 3.59
C VAL A 77 -4.86 -3.59 2.82
N GLY A 78 -4.91 -2.45 3.51
CA GLY A 78 -5.07 -1.14 2.89
C GLY A 78 -3.73 -0.62 2.39
N VAL A 79 -3.73 0.20 1.35
CA VAL A 79 -2.54 0.94 0.91
C VAL A 79 -2.62 2.37 1.43
N MET A 80 -1.56 2.87 2.05
CA MET A 80 -1.45 4.27 2.46
C MET A 80 -0.42 4.96 1.55
N LEU A 81 -0.89 5.86 0.68
CA LEU A 81 0.00 6.69 -0.12
C LEU A 81 0.50 7.87 0.72
N ASP A 82 1.82 8.03 0.77
CA ASP A 82 2.52 9.16 1.39
C ASP A 82 2.08 9.45 2.85
N PRO A 83 2.26 8.48 3.78
CA PRO A 83 1.66 8.51 5.12
C PRO A 83 1.98 9.76 5.94
N ASP A 84 3.17 10.33 5.76
CA ASP A 84 3.65 11.50 6.52
C ASP A 84 3.39 12.83 5.82
N GLU A 85 2.80 12.81 4.62
CA GLU A 85 2.58 14.01 3.82
C GLU A 85 1.17 14.60 4.03
N ALA A 86 1.03 15.89 3.73
CA ALA A 86 -0.25 16.58 3.81
C ALA A 86 -1.30 16.01 2.83
N HIS A 87 -0.84 15.44 1.72
CA HIS A 87 -1.66 14.83 0.67
C HIS A 87 -1.84 13.32 0.84
N ARG A 88 -1.56 12.77 2.04
CA ARG A 88 -1.72 11.34 2.31
C ARG A 88 -3.10 10.84 1.89
N PHE A 89 -3.15 9.67 1.28
CA PHE A 89 -4.39 9.13 0.75
C PHE A 89 -4.55 7.63 1.01
N PRO A 90 -5.64 7.19 1.70
CA PRO A 90 -5.91 5.79 1.90
C PRO A 90 -6.56 5.16 0.66
N ILE A 91 -5.97 4.09 0.15
CA ILE A 91 -6.50 3.28 -0.95
C ILE A 91 -6.96 1.94 -0.37
N VAL A 92 -8.28 1.81 -0.22
CA VAL A 92 -8.94 0.68 0.45
C VAL A 92 -9.64 -0.28 -0.52
N ALA A 93 -9.37 -0.16 -1.82
CA ALA A 93 -10.09 -0.88 -2.88
C ALA A 93 -10.07 -2.41 -2.74
N ARG A 94 -9.16 -2.97 -1.92
CA ARG A 94 -9.07 -4.41 -1.62
C ARG A 94 -9.15 -4.78 -0.13
N MET A 95 -9.53 -3.85 0.73
CA MET A 95 -9.72 -4.16 2.15
C MET A 95 -10.95 -5.05 2.33
N ALA A 96 -10.71 -6.34 2.58
CA ALA A 96 -11.72 -7.23 3.10
C ALA A 96 -11.99 -6.91 4.59
N PRO A 97 -13.19 -7.25 5.11
CA PRO A 97 -13.49 -7.11 6.53
C PRO A 97 -12.42 -7.79 7.41
N PRO A 98 -12.02 -7.23 8.57
CA PRO A 98 -10.90 -7.69 9.41
C PRO A 98 -10.89 -9.20 9.69
N GLU A 99 -12.05 -9.82 9.85
CA GLU A 99 -12.25 -11.24 10.07
C GLU A 99 -11.86 -12.11 8.86
N VAL A 100 -12.11 -11.64 7.64
CA VAL A 100 -11.70 -12.29 6.39
C VAL A 100 -10.18 -12.22 6.26
N VAL A 101 -9.60 -11.08 6.67
CA VAL A 101 -8.14 -10.86 6.69
C VAL A 101 -7.47 -11.83 7.65
N ALA A 102 -7.93 -11.86 8.91
CA ALA A 102 -7.36 -12.72 9.95
C ALA A 102 -7.38 -14.21 9.54
N ARG A 103 -8.47 -14.65 8.88
CA ARG A 103 -8.56 -16.01 8.35
C ARG A 103 -7.53 -16.27 7.25
N ALA A 104 -7.45 -15.40 6.24
CA ALA A 104 -6.54 -15.57 5.12
C ALA A 104 -5.06 -15.58 5.55
N TRP A 105 -4.70 -14.75 6.53
CA TRP A 105 -3.34 -14.75 7.11
C TRP A 105 -3.04 -16.01 7.90
N ALA A 106 -4.00 -16.52 8.69
CA ALA A 106 -3.82 -17.78 9.40
C ALA A 106 -3.60 -18.95 8.42
N ASP A 107 -4.37 -18.99 7.33
CA ASP A 107 -4.26 -20.03 6.31
C ASP A 107 -2.92 -19.93 5.55
N ALA A 108 -2.49 -18.71 5.20
CA ALA A 108 -1.22 -18.47 4.52
C ALA A 108 0.01 -18.79 5.40
N LEU A 109 -0.08 -18.58 6.71
CA LEU A 109 0.97 -18.97 7.66
C LEU A 109 0.99 -20.49 7.90
N ALA A 110 -0.18 -21.13 7.95
CA ALA A 110 -0.31 -22.57 8.13
C ALA A 110 0.18 -23.36 6.90
N ALA A 111 0.00 -22.83 5.69
CA ALA A 111 0.47 -23.46 4.46
C ALA A 111 2.01 -23.45 4.28
N ARG A 112 2.75 -22.89 5.25
CA ARG A 112 4.21 -22.74 5.22
C ARG A 112 4.95 -23.63 6.23
N GLY A 113 4.24 -24.49 6.97
CA GLY A 113 4.79 -25.51 7.88
C GLY A 113 4.54 -26.91 7.34
#